data_AF-A0A420CQX7-F1
#
_entry.id   AF-A0A420CQX7-F1
#
_cell.length_a   1.000
_cell.length_b   1.000
_cell.length_c   1.000
_cell.angle_alpha   90.00
_cell.angle_beta   90.00
_cell.angle_gamma   90.00
#
_symmetry.space_group_name_H-M   'P 1'
#
loop_
_entity.id
_entity.type
_entity.pdbx_description
1 polymer ?
#
loop_
_entity_poly.entity_id
_entity_poly.type
_entity_poly.pdbx_seq_one_letter_code
_entity_poly.pdbx_strand_id
1 'polypeptide(L)'
;MKNLRITLGIAAIAIGSFAAFSFAPANQEKEDTVGDFYVNADGSMGSPVGSSNLCQPTRPNLCSQEYNIETGQPTGNHKINGARP
;
A
#
# COMPACT_ATOMS: atom_id res chain seq x y z
N MET A 1 3.50 -63.51 -15.66
CA MET A 1 3.50 -62.68 -14.45
C MET A 1 4.53 -61.57 -14.58
N LYS A 2 4.11 -60.34 -14.91
CA LYS A 2 4.80 -59.07 -14.62
C LYS A 2 3.87 -57.91 -14.97
N ASN A 3 3.80 -56.96 -14.05
CA ASN A 3 2.76 -55.96 -13.90
C ASN A 3 2.79 -54.90 -15.01
N LEU A 4 1.68 -54.74 -15.73
CA LEU A 4 1.47 -53.60 -16.63
C LEU A 4 0.15 -52.91 -16.25
N ARG A 5 0.18 -52.17 -15.14
CA ARG A 5 -0.90 -51.30 -14.66
C ARG A 5 -0.34 -49.97 -14.15
N ILE A 6 0.52 -49.31 -14.91
CA ILE A 6 0.99 -47.93 -14.60
C ILE A 6 1.06 -47.08 -15.88
N THR A 7 0.11 -47.25 -16.81
CA THR A 7 0.13 -46.52 -18.10
C THR A 7 -1.09 -45.64 -18.33
N LEU A 8 -1.92 -45.37 -17.31
CA LEU A 8 -3.10 -44.52 -17.55
C LEU A 8 -3.53 -43.79 -16.27
N GLY A 9 -2.70 -42.85 -15.85
CA GLY A 9 -2.95 -42.05 -14.64
C GLY A 9 -2.45 -40.63 -14.83
N ILE A 10 -3.12 -39.90 -15.73
CA ILE A 10 -3.26 -38.45 -15.68
C ILE A 10 -2.00 -37.67 -16.09
N ALA A 11 -1.91 -37.50 -17.41
CA ALA A 11 -1.40 -36.29 -18.01
C ALA A 11 -2.14 -35.06 -17.43
N ALA A 12 -1.46 -33.91 -17.44
CA ALA A 12 -1.95 -32.57 -17.13
C ALA A 12 -1.83 -32.11 -15.67
N ILE A 13 -0.61 -31.80 -15.24
CA ILE A 13 -0.37 -30.62 -14.39
C ILE A 13 0.66 -29.75 -15.12
N ALA A 14 0.23 -29.19 -16.25
CA ALA A 14 0.78 -27.96 -16.81
C ALA A 14 -0.12 -26.82 -16.32
N ILE A 15 -0.11 -26.58 -15.01
CA ILE A 15 -0.68 -25.34 -14.47
C ILE A 15 0.43 -24.31 -14.68
N GLY A 16 0.23 -23.52 -15.72
CA GLY A 16 1.13 -22.48 -16.16
C GLY A 16 1.48 -21.54 -15.01
N SER A 17 2.74 -21.60 -14.58
CA SER A 17 3.36 -20.56 -13.77
C SER A 17 3.69 -19.35 -14.64
N PHE A 18 2.67 -18.73 -15.23
CA PHE A 18 2.75 -17.40 -15.85
C PHE A 18 2.12 -16.38 -14.90
N ALA A 19 2.72 -16.21 -13.73
CA ALA A 19 2.43 -15.07 -12.86
C ALA A 19 3.55 -14.82 -11.84
N ALA A 20 4.76 -15.35 -12.05
CA ALA A 20 5.93 -14.82 -11.36
C ALA A 20 6.25 -13.49 -12.05
N PHE A 21 5.57 -12.44 -11.58
CA PHE A 21 5.77 -11.03 -11.84
C PHE A 21 7.11 -10.74 -12.53
N SER A 22 7.08 -10.73 -13.86
CA SER A 22 8.10 -10.13 -14.71
C SER A 22 7.93 -8.61 -14.66
N PHE A 23 7.93 -8.07 -13.45
CA PHE A 23 8.06 -6.66 -13.16
C PHE A 23 9.19 -6.55 -12.15
N ALA A 24 10.42 -6.64 -12.64
CA ALA A 24 11.43 -5.76 -12.11
C ALA A 24 11.16 -4.40 -12.77
N PRO A 25 10.38 -3.48 -12.18
CA PRO A 25 10.50 -2.11 -12.61
C PRO A 25 11.91 -1.69 -12.22
N ALA A 26 12.63 -1.22 -13.24
CA ALA A 26 13.92 -0.60 -13.12
C ALA A 26 13.93 0.37 -11.94
N ASN A 27 15.12 0.55 -11.35
CA ASN A 27 15.47 1.63 -10.44
C ASN A 27 14.63 2.89 -10.69
N GLN A 28 13.48 2.98 -10.03
CA GLN A 28 12.74 4.20 -9.89
C GLN A 28 13.03 4.57 -8.46
N GLU A 29 13.65 5.74 -8.33
CA GLU A 29 13.72 6.52 -7.10
C GLU A 29 12.54 6.13 -6.24
N LYS A 30 12.75 5.69 -5.00
CA LYS A 30 11.65 5.34 -4.09
C LYS A 30 10.73 6.56 -4.04
N GLU A 31 9.72 6.61 -4.91
CA GLU A 31 8.55 7.42 -4.71
C GLU A 31 7.97 6.81 -3.44
N ASP A 32 8.11 7.55 -2.33
CA ASP A 32 7.55 7.14 -1.08
C ASP A 32 6.07 6.84 -1.35
N THR A 33 5.71 5.56 -1.31
CA THR A 33 4.34 5.08 -1.60
C THR A 33 3.36 5.54 -0.51
N VAL A 34 3.89 6.14 0.55
CA VAL A 34 3.17 6.69 1.69
C VAL A 34 3.71 8.09 2.01
N GLY A 35 2.85 8.97 2.51
CA GLY A 35 3.25 10.29 3.00
C GLY A 35 2.28 10.82 4.04
N ASP A 36 2.70 11.83 4.80
CA ASP A 36 1.83 12.48 5.78
C ASP A 36 1.03 13.61 5.11
N PHE A 37 -0.30 13.53 5.22
CA PHE A 37 -1.22 14.52 4.68
C PHE A 37 -2.22 14.95 5.75
N TYR A 38 -2.75 16.15 5.60
CA TYR A 38 -3.83 16.58 6.48
C TYR A 38 -5.10 15.78 6.24
N VAL A 39 -5.88 15.59 7.29
CA VAL A 39 -7.20 14.97 7.21
C VAL A 39 -8.23 16.04 6.89
N ASN A 40 -8.96 15.88 5.79
CA ASN A 40 -10.08 16.76 5.46
C ASN A 40 -11.29 16.44 6.35
N ALA A 41 -12.28 17.34 6.39
CA ALA A 41 -13.48 17.15 7.22
C ALA A 41 -14.32 15.91 6.82
N ASP A 42 -14.19 15.47 5.57
CA ASP A 42 -14.81 14.25 5.03
C ASP A 42 -13.96 12.98 5.28
N GLY A 43 -12.81 13.10 5.94
CA GLY A 43 -11.87 12.00 6.21
C GLY A 43 -10.91 11.69 5.06
N SER A 44 -11.02 12.39 3.93
CA SER A 44 -10.15 12.19 2.76
C SER A 44 -8.75 12.80 2.97
N MET A 45 -7.82 12.37 2.11
CA MET A 45 -6.47 12.91 2.03
C MET A 45 -6.49 14.38 1.59
N GLY A 46 -5.93 15.25 2.42
CA GLY A 46 -5.79 16.67 2.16
C GLY A 46 -4.44 17.03 1.54
N SER A 47 -3.99 18.26 1.77
CA SER A 47 -2.67 18.73 1.32
C SER A 47 -1.53 18.02 2.10
N PRO A 48 -0.35 17.88 1.49
CA PRO A 48 0.80 17.27 2.16
C PRO A 48 1.26 18.11 3.35
N VAL A 49 1.66 17.42 4.42
CA VAL A 49 2.29 18.02 5.59
C VAL A 49 3.80 18.01 5.37
N GLY A 50 4.40 19.20 5.33
CA GLY A 50 5.84 19.40 5.27
C GLY A 50 6.40 19.88 6.60
N SER A 51 7.71 20.11 6.61
CA SER A 51 8.46 20.55 7.81
C SER A 51 8.10 21.95 8.30
N SER A 52 7.56 22.82 7.44
CA SER A 52 7.19 24.20 7.77
C SER A 52 5.72 24.37 8.15
N ASN A 53 4.87 23.37 7.90
CA ASN A 53 3.43 23.41 8.12
C ASN A 53 2.96 22.27 9.04
N LEU A 54 3.70 22.01 10.11
CA LEU A 54 3.31 21.00 11.08
C LEU A 54 2.00 21.36 11.80
N CYS A 55 1.21 20.35 12.16
CA CYS A 55 0.01 20.52 12.94
C CYS A 55 0.31 21.16 14.30
N GLN A 56 -0.50 22.13 14.71
CA GLN A 56 -0.42 22.72 16.04
C GLN A 56 -0.97 21.73 17.09
N PRO A 57 -0.30 21.55 18.25
CA PRO A 57 -0.65 20.52 19.22
C PRO A 57 -1.92 20.87 20.00
N THR A 58 -3.06 20.55 19.39
CA THR A 58 -4.41 20.77 19.93
C THR A 58 -5.16 19.45 19.96
N ARG A 59 -5.87 19.14 21.04
CA ARG A 59 -6.71 17.93 21.16
C ARG A 59 -8.19 18.31 21.13
N PRO A 60 -9.12 17.44 20.68
CA PRO A 60 -8.93 16.02 20.31
C PRO A 60 -8.87 15.74 18.80
N ASN A 61 -8.88 16.77 17.95
CA ASN A 61 -9.09 16.59 16.51
C ASN A 61 -7.87 15.98 15.82
N LEU A 62 -8.10 15.02 14.92
CA LEU A 62 -7.07 14.49 14.04
C LEU A 62 -6.73 15.55 12.98
N CYS A 63 -5.47 15.96 12.89
CA CYS A 63 -5.02 16.99 11.96
C CYS A 63 -4.37 16.40 10.73
N SER A 64 -3.45 15.46 10.91
CA SER A 64 -2.77 14.76 9.82
C SER A 64 -2.54 13.30 10.15
N GLN A 65 -2.32 12.52 9.11
CA GLN A 65 -1.94 11.13 9.21
C GLN A 65 -1.25 10.67 7.93
N GLU A 66 -0.69 9.47 7.99
CA GLU A 66 -0.11 8.84 6.82
C GLU A 66 -1.21 8.30 5.88
N TYR A 67 -1.03 8.56 4.59
CA TYR A 67 -1.83 8.06 3.50
C TYR A 67 -0.94 7.34 2.48
N ASN A 68 -1.48 6.30 1.86
CA ASN A 68 -0.87 5.72 0.68
C ASN A 68 -1.15 6.65 -0.52
N ILE A 69 -0.11 7.14 -1.17
CA ILE A 69 -0.19 8.17 -2.21
C ILE A 69 -0.90 7.63 -3.47
N GLU A 70 -0.73 6.35 -3.76
CA GLU A 70 -1.34 5.70 -4.94
C GLU A 70 -2.85 5.52 -4.80
N THR A 71 -3.33 5.21 -3.60
CA THR A 71 -4.74 4.90 -3.31
C THR A 71 -5.50 6.05 -2.67
N GLY A 72 -4.80 7.04 -2.12
CA GLY A 72 -5.37 8.12 -1.30
C GLY A 72 -5.98 7.60 0.01
N GLN A 73 -5.70 6.36 0.40
CA GLN A 73 -6.29 5.73 1.57
C GLN A 73 -5.44 5.90 2.82
N PRO A 74 -6.07 6.09 3.98
CA PRO A 74 -5.38 6.20 5.25
C PRO A 74 -4.67 4.88 5.58
N THR A 75 -3.38 4.92 5.93
CA THR A 75 -2.65 3.69 6.33
C THR A 75 -2.96 3.28 7.77
N GLY A 76 -3.46 4.21 8.57
CA GLY A 76 -3.72 4.03 10.00
C GLY A 76 -2.52 4.37 10.90
N ASN A 77 -1.37 4.74 10.31
CA ASN A 77 -0.15 5.10 11.03
C ASN A 77 0.04 6.63 11.15
N HIS A 78 1.03 7.06 11.93
CA HIS A 78 1.48 8.45 12.06
C HIS A 78 0.37 9.49 12.25
N LYS A 79 -0.61 9.17 13.11
CA LYS A 79 -1.72 10.07 13.41
C LYS A 79 -1.28 11.20 14.34
N ILE A 80 -1.35 12.43 13.84
CA ILE A 80 -1.05 13.65 14.59
C ILE A 80 -2.38 14.36 14.90
N ASN A 81 -2.70 14.47 16.18
CA ASN A 81 -3.82 15.30 16.63
C ASN A 81 -3.39 16.77 16.68
N GLY A 82 -4.25 17.66 16.21
CA GLY A 82 -3.94 19.08 16.14
C GLY A 82 -4.97 19.94 15.43
N ALA A 83 -4.55 21.17 15.16
CA ALA A 83 -5.15 22.03 14.15
C ALA A 83 -4.17 22.23 12.98
N ARG A 84 -4.72 22.43 11.78
CA ARG A 84 -3.91 22.91 10.66
C ARG A 84 -3.38 24.32 11.01
N PRO A 85 -2.10 24.62 10.72
CA PRO A 85 -1.51 25.92 11.03
C PRO A 85 -2.17 27.09 10.29
#